data_AF-A0A5K1EXN7-F1
#
_entry.id   AF-A0A5K1EXN7-F1
#
_cell.length_a   1.000
_cell.length_b   1.000
_cell.length_c   1.000
_cell.angle_alpha   90.00
_cell.angle_beta   90.00
_cell.angle_gamma   90.00
#
_symmetry.space_group_name_H-M   'P 1'
#
loop_
_entity.id
_entity.type
_entity.pdbx_description
1 polymer ?
#
loop_
_entity_poly.entity_id
_entity_poly.type
_entity_poly.pdbx_seq_one_letter_code
_entity_poly.pdbx_strand_id
1 'polypeptide(L)'
;VGQGTYSSVFRARDLETGRTVALKKVRFDNFEPESVRFMAREIQILRKLDHPNIIKLEGLITSRLSCSLYLVFEYMEHDLAGLSSCPTISFSESQ
;
A
#
# COMPACT_ATOMS: atom_id res chain seq x y z
N VAL A 1 9.44 4.49 -2.32
CA VAL A 1 8.87 4.28 -3.67
C VAL A 1 7.83 5.33 -3.99
N GLY A 2 6.96 5.68 -3.04
CA GLY A 2 6.08 6.84 -3.17
C GLY A 2 5.84 7.49 -1.81
N GLN A 3 5.49 8.78 -1.83
CA GLN A 3 5.07 9.54 -0.65
C GLN A 3 3.68 10.08 -0.93
N GLY A 4 2.72 9.69 -0.08
CA GLY A 4 1.38 10.27 -0.07
C GLY A 4 1.24 11.27 1.07
N THR A 5 0.12 11.99 1.10
CA THR A 5 -0.21 12.97 2.14
C THR A 5 -0.17 12.36 3.55
N TYR A 6 -0.68 11.13 3.69
CA TYR A 6 -0.84 10.45 4.98
C TYR A 6 0.01 9.17 5.12
N SER A 7 0.90 8.88 4.17
CA SER A 7 1.68 7.64 4.21
C SER A 7 2.97 7.72 3.44
N SER A 8 3.93 6.88 3.82
CA SER A 8 5.15 6.66 3.05
C SER A 8 5.21 5.19 2.64
N VAL A 9 5.51 4.94 1.36
CA VAL A 9 5.57 3.57 0.81
C VAL A 9 7.02 3.18 0.57
N PHE A 10 7.42 2.05 1.14
CA PHE A 10 8.76 1.48 1.03
C PHE A 10 8.71 0.19 0.22
N ARG A 11 9.74 -0.04 -0.60
CA ARG A 11 9.96 -1.35 -1.23
C ARG A 11 10.75 -2.18 -0.24
N ALA A 12 10.28 -3.38 0.06
CA ALA A 12 10.94 -4.32 0.95
C ALA A 12 11.01 -5.70 0.31
N ARG A 13 11.82 -6.58 0.92
CA ARG A 13 11.90 -7.99 0.56
C ARG A 13 11.45 -8.80 1.76
N ASP A 14 10.49 -9.68 1.55
CA ASP A 14 10.18 -10.74 2.50
C ASP A 14 11.36 -11.72 2.54
N LEU A 15 11.92 -11.93 3.73
CA LEU A 15 13.12 -12.75 3.92
C LEU A 15 12.81 -14.25 3.90
N GLU A 16 11.57 -14.64 4.20
CA GLU A 16 11.17 -16.05 4.20
C GLU A 16 10.83 -16.51 2.77
N THR A 17 10.04 -15.71 2.05
CA THR A 17 9.59 -16.08 0.70
C THR A 17 10.45 -15.51 -0.42
N GLY A 18 11.32 -14.54 -0.13
CA GLY A 18 12.12 -13.80 -1.12
C GLY A 18 11.31 -12.81 -1.97
N ARG A 19 9.99 -12.70 -1.77
CA ARG A 19 9.11 -11.84 -2.57
C ARG A 19 9.36 -10.37 -2.29
N THR A 20 9.25 -9.54 -3.33
CA THR A 20 9.29 -8.08 -3.18
C THR A 20 7.90 -7.58 -2.80
N VAL A 21 7.82 -6.78 -1.74
CA VAL A 21 6.56 -6.25 -1.19
C VAL A 21 6.62 -4.73 -1.04
N ALA A 22 5.45 -4.11 -1.01
CA ALA A 22 5.28 -2.70 -0.69
C ALA A 22 4.80 -2.55 0.76
N LEU A 23 5.54 -1.79 1.57
CA LEU A 23 5.18 -1.45 2.93
C LEU A 23 4.64 -0.02 2.97
N LYS A 24 3.33 0.15 3.13
CA LYS A 24 2.70 1.46 3.35
C LYS A 24 2.72 1.78 4.84
N LYS A 25 3.69 2.61 5.27
CA LYS A 25 3.72 3.19 6.61
C LYS A 25 2.64 4.25 6.72
N VAL A 26 1.66 3.99 7.57
CA VAL A 26 0.55 4.91 7.81
C VAL A 26 0.94 5.93 8.87
N ARG A 27 0.62 7.20 8.63
CA ARG A 27 0.63 8.24 9.67
C ARG A 27 -0.78 8.41 10.19
N PHE A 28 -0.99 8.14 11.46
CA PHE A 28 -2.25 8.36 12.15
C PHE A 28 -1.95 8.79 13.58
N ASP A 29 -2.86 9.56 14.16
CA ASP A 29 -2.72 10.02 15.54
C ASP A 29 -3.47 9.06 16.46
N ASN A 30 -2.73 8.39 17.35
CA ASN A 30 -3.30 7.44 18.31
C ASN A 30 -4.13 8.12 19.41
N PHE A 31 -3.94 9.42 19.62
CA PHE A 31 -4.69 10.21 20.60
C PHE A 31 -5.95 10.83 20.01
N GLU A 32 -6.09 10.81 18.68
CA GLU A 32 -7.27 11.32 17.98
C GLU A 32 -8.21 10.16 17.57
N PRO A 33 -9.38 10.01 18.22
CA PRO A 33 -10.28 8.89 17.95
C PRO A 33 -10.78 8.82 16.50
N GLU A 34 -10.86 9.96 15.81
CA GLU A 34 -11.26 10.05 14.40
C GLU A 34 -10.21 9.47 13.47
N SER A 35 -8.93 9.78 13.70
CA SER A 35 -7.79 9.23 12.98
C SER A 35 -7.75 7.70 13.11
N VAL A 36 -7.93 7.19 14.34
CA VAL A 36 -8.00 5.74 14.62
C VAL A 36 -9.19 5.09 13.91
N ARG A 37 -10.39 5.70 13.98
CA ARG A 37 -11.59 5.17 13.28
C ARG A 37 -11.40 5.12 11.78
N PHE A 38 -10.81 6.16 11.20
CA PHE A 38 -10.51 6.22 9.77
C PHE A 38 -9.60 5.06 9.37
N MET A 39 -8.52 4.84 10.11
CA MET A 39 -7.58 3.75 9.83
C MET A 39 -8.20 2.36 10.03
N ALA A 40 -8.97 2.17 11.09
CA ALA A 40 -9.68 0.91 11.32
C ALA A 40 -10.63 0.58 10.16
N ARG A 41 -11.36 1.57 9.65
CA ARG A 41 -12.26 1.41 8.50
C ARG A 41 -11.50 1.04 7.23
N GLU A 42 -10.38 1.72 6.92
CA GLU A 42 -9.58 1.41 5.72
C GLU A 42 -9.09 -0.06 5.77
N ILE A 43 -8.56 -0.50 6.91
CA ILE A 43 -8.09 -1.88 7.10
C ILE A 43 -9.25 -2.87 6.98
N GLN A 44 -10.40 -2.60 7.60
CA GLN A 44 -11.57 -3.48 7.55
C GLN A 44 -12.09 -3.67 6.13
N ILE A 45 -12.08 -2.62 5.31
CA ILE A 45 -12.47 -2.69 3.91
C ILE A 45 -11.44 -3.52 3.15
N LEU A 46 -10.15 -3.18 3.24
CA LEU A 46 -9.07 -3.86 2.53
C LEU A 46 -9.02 -5.37 2.84
N ARG A 47 -9.28 -5.78 4.09
CA ARG A 47 -9.31 -7.21 4.48
C ARG A 47 -10.45 -8.00 3.84
N LYS A 48 -11.49 -7.35 3.33
CA LYS A 48 -12.64 -8.00 2.69
C LYS A 48 -12.51 -8.05 1.17
N LEU A 49 -11.53 -7.36 0.59
CA LEU A 49 -11.34 -7.31 -0.85
C LEU A 49 -10.42 -8.45 -1.27
N ASP A 50 -10.95 -9.35 -2.09
CA ASP A 50 -10.20 -10.45 -2.70
C ASP A 50 -10.65 -10.59 -4.16
N HIS A 51 -9.95 -9.90 -5.06
CA HIS A 51 -10.28 -9.83 -6.48
C HIS A 51 -9.01 -9.58 -7.30
N PRO A 52 -8.82 -10.21 -8.48
CA PRO A 52 -7.61 -10.06 -9.28
C PRO A 52 -7.28 -8.62 -9.70
N ASN A 53 -8.27 -7.74 -9.76
CA ASN A 53 -8.08 -6.32 -10.13
C ASN A 53 -8.12 -5.35 -8.92
N ILE A 54 -8.09 -5.86 -7.70
CA ILE A 54 -8.05 -5.04 -6.48
C ILE A 54 -6.82 -5.45 -5.68
N ILE A 55 -6.01 -4.47 -5.27
CA ILE A 55 -4.81 -4.74 -4.50
C ILE A 55 -5.16 -5.37 -3.15
N LYS A 56 -4.51 -6.49 -2.84
CA LYS A 56 -4.76 -7.29 -1.65
C LYS A 56 -3.90 -6.82 -0.49
N LEU A 57 -4.52 -6.67 0.69
CA LEU A 57 -3.79 -6.48 1.94
C LEU A 57 -3.24 -7.84 2.40
N GLU A 58 -1.95 -8.06 2.17
CA GLU A 58 -1.25 -9.31 2.52
C GLU A 58 -1.02 -9.44 4.03
N GLY A 59 -0.88 -8.31 4.72
CA GLY A 59 -0.61 -8.34 6.16
C GLY A 59 -0.52 -6.97 6.82
N LEU A 60 -0.36 -7.02 8.14
CA LEU A 60 -0.18 -5.86 9.01
C LEU A 60 1.09 -6.06 9.83
N ILE A 61 1.91 -5.01 9.93
CA ILE A 61 3.07 -4.99 10.81
C ILE A 61 2.89 -3.83 11.78
N THR A 62 2.99 -4.13 13.07
CA THR A 62 2.88 -3.13 14.14
C THR A 62 4.12 -3.12 15.00
N SER A 63 4.65 -1.94 15.29
CA SER A 63 5.73 -1.75 16.26
C SER A 63 5.20 -1.12 17.53
N ARG A 64 5.25 -1.85 18.66
CA ARG A 64 4.80 -1.35 19.97
C ARG A 64 5.64 -0.17 20.47
N LEU A 65 6.92 -0.11 20.13
CA LEU A 65 7.85 0.93 20.59
C LEU A 65 7.66 2.26 19.86
N SER A 66 7.31 2.21 18.58
CA SER A 66 7.22 3.40 17.72
C SER A 66 5.80 3.76 17.32
N CYS A 67 4.80 3.05 17.85
CA CYS A 67 3.40 3.14 17.47
C CYS A 67 3.15 3.11 15.94
N SER A 68 4.09 2.53 15.18
CA SER A 68 4.05 2.55 13.72
C SER A 68 3.26 1.35 13.21
N LEU A 69 2.35 1.63 12.28
CA LEU A 69 1.56 0.64 11.54
C LEU A 69 2.01 0.62 10.08
N TYR A 70 2.25 -0.58 9.57
CA TYR A 70 2.54 -0.82 8.16
C TYR A 70 1.49 -1.76 7.58
N LEU A 71 0.97 -1.40 6.43
CA LEU A 71 0.14 -2.25 5.60
C LEU A 71 1.05 -2.89 4.54
N VAL A 72 0.96 -4.21 4.40
CA VAL A 72 1.78 -4.98 3.46
C VAL A 72 0.95 -5.27 2.21
N PHE A 73 1.50 -4.93 1.04
CA PHE A 73 0.89 -5.16 -0.26
C PHE A 73 1.90 -5.82 -1.20
N GLU A 74 1.39 -6.42 -2.27
CA GLU A 74 2.21 -6.74 -3.43
C GLU A 74 2.88 -5.47 -3.99
N TYR A 75 4.15 -5.60 -4.40
CA TYR A 75 4.85 -4.51 -5.04
C TYR A 75 4.50 -4.43 -6.52
N MET A 76 3.93 -3.30 -6.94
CA MET A 76 3.73 -2.98 -8.36
C MET A 76 4.92 -2.17 -8.86
N GLU A 77 5.51 -2.58 -9.99
CA GLU A 77 6.66 -1.89 -10.58
C GLU A 77 6.31 -0.51 -11.12
N HIS A 78 5.08 -0.37 -11.61
CA HIS A 78 4.60 0.82 -12.28
C HIS A 78 3.18 1.16 -11.87
N ASP A 79 2.84 2.44 -11.96
CA ASP A 79 1.46 2.91 -12.01
C ASP A 79 1.13 3.45 -13.41
N LEU A 80 -0.15 3.56 -13.72
CA LEU A 80 -0.59 3.97 -15.07
C LEU A 80 -0.17 5.41 -15.41
N ALA A 81 -0.04 6.30 -14.43
CA ALA A 81 0.42 7.67 -14.66
C ALA A 81 1.90 7.70 -15.07
N GLY A 82 2.73 6.88 -14.41
CA GLY A 82 4.13 6.66 -14.76
C GLY A 82 4.29 6.02 -16.13
N LEU A 83 3.45 5.04 -16.47
CA LEU A 83 3.49 4.42 -17.80
C LEU A 83 3.04 5.38 -18.91
N SER A 84 1.99 6.17 -18.68
CA SER A 84 1.45 7.11 -19.67
C SER A 84 2.31 8.36 -19.88
N SER A 85 3.13 8.73 -18.90
CA SER A 85 4.13 9.78 -19.09
C SER A 85 5.41 9.30 -19.80
N CYS A 86 5.56 8.00 -20.04
CA CYS A 86 6.74 7.44 -20.70
C CYS A 86 6.57 7.48 -22.23
N PRO A 87 7.37 8.28 -22.97
CA PRO A 87 7.18 8.46 -24.41
C PRO A 87 7.49 7.20 -25.24
N THR A 88 8.17 6.21 -24.65
CA THR A 88 8.45 4.93 -25.31
C THR A 88 7.33 3.91 -25.15
N ILE A 89 6.29 4.22 -24.37
CA ILE A 89 5.16 3.32 -24.11
C ILE A 89 3.93 3.87 -24.84
N SER A 90 3.39 3.10 -25.79
CA SER A 90 2.15 3.42 -26.50
C SER A 90 1.05 2.43 -26.12
N PHE A 91 -0.11 2.93 -25.71
CA PHE A 91 -1.29 2.10 -25.47
C PHE A 91 -2.09 1.93 -26.76
N SER A 92 -2.64 0.74 -26.98
CA SER A 92 -3.59 0.48 -28.07
C SER A 92 -5.01 0.88 -27.66
N GLU A 93 -5.90 1.07 -28.63
CA GLU A 93 -7.32 1.24 -28.35
C GLU A 93 -7.91 0.00 -27.65
N SER A 94 -8.96 0.21 -26.85
CA SER A 94 -9.69 -0.89 -26.20
C SER A 94 -10.34 -1.77 -27.27
N GLN A 95 -10.17 -3.09 -27.14
CA GLN A 95 -10.87 -4.09 -27.96
C GLN A 95 -12.33 -4.25 -27.53
#